data_AF-B4MP98-F1
#
_entry.id   AF-B4MP98-F1
#
_cell.length_a   1.000
_cell.length_b   1.000
_cell.length_c   1.000
_cell.angle_alpha   90.00
_cell.angle_beta   90.00
_cell.angle_gamma   90.00
#
_symmetry.space_group_name_H-M   'P 1'
#
loop_
_entity.id
_entity.type
_entity.pdbx_description
1 polymer ?
#
loop_
_entity_poly.entity_id
_entity_poly.type
_entity_poly.pdbx_seq_one_letter_code
_entity_poly.pdbx_strand_id
1 'polypeptide(L)'
;MSEEESFVILGSSPLPSLCADGIGLIDDALHNDKKIADIGEENKEASQVESASLTQLNKNVKTNGSNGTNGHAPKSLATSFILGEINSSVLKTSVYSQFPTLTSLESCAEDVVKLQNLITEHDALKKTLLKVNATMEEYYKISQERYKESAARELRYQEQAKSLNEQIEQLRQENQQLKDEVASTRTAVQSIEELTQKETQELRQTLSEKISLIQNMRVEIEKLSQQQMKKIYIDEINCLKVNLTCAEELVGRMQRDIQELKTNDAQQREQIAYLQTQNDIYRRDFEMERADREKNAGEKEQYLMDLRDLQRRNQKLIEDMAQMHKNNSPSVGLSSASTSLGSSSSNSLRDNQRPVLDPTGAAAQTSSYNLRCPICSKSFNSLSVLQSHVNDCLDQH
;
A
#
# COMPACT_ATOMS: atom_id res chain seq x y z
N MET A 1 -19.95 22.19 -20.49
CA MET A 1 -19.01 21.36 -21.26
C MET A 1 -17.75 21.22 -20.44
N SER A 2 -17.65 20.15 -19.66
CA SER A 2 -16.43 19.74 -18.98
C SER A 2 -16.48 18.23 -18.89
N GLU A 3 -15.36 17.63 -19.29
CA GLU A 3 -15.21 16.25 -19.74
C GLU A 3 -15.13 15.29 -18.54
N GLU A 4 -15.99 14.26 -18.55
CA GLU A 4 -15.95 13.15 -17.61
C GLU A 4 -14.96 12.10 -18.16
N GLU A 5 -13.74 12.07 -17.62
CA GLU A 5 -12.77 11.01 -17.87
C GLU A 5 -13.17 9.74 -17.11
N SER A 6 -13.94 8.88 -17.79
CA SER A 6 -14.28 7.53 -17.36
C SER A 6 -13.09 6.58 -17.58
N PHE A 7 -12.36 6.27 -16.51
CA PHE A 7 -11.33 5.22 -16.53
C PHE A 7 -11.97 3.87 -16.16
N VAL A 8 -12.26 3.07 -17.18
CA VAL A 8 -12.65 1.66 -17.02
C VAL A 8 -11.36 0.82 -16.98
N ILE A 9 -10.99 0.36 -15.79
CA ILE A 9 -9.92 -0.64 -15.61
C ILE A 9 -10.54 -2.03 -15.79
N LEU A 10 -10.49 -2.56 -17.01
CA LEU A 10 -10.72 -3.98 -17.28
C LEU A 10 -9.44 -4.76 -16.98
N GLY A 11 -9.31 -5.23 -15.75
CA GLY A 11 -8.24 -6.12 -15.36
C GLY A 11 -8.73 -7.12 -14.32
N SER A 12 -9.07 -8.33 -14.76
CA SER A 12 -8.73 -9.61 -14.11
C SER A 12 -9.41 -10.79 -14.82
N SER A 13 -8.61 -11.64 -15.43
CA SER A 13 -8.93 -13.03 -15.79
C SER A 13 -7.81 -13.90 -15.19
N PRO A 14 -7.99 -15.21 -14.91
CA PRO A 14 -9.16 -15.95 -14.45
C PRO A 14 -8.91 -16.60 -13.06
N LEU A 15 -9.96 -16.95 -12.32
CA LEU A 15 -9.83 -17.80 -11.12
C LEU A 15 -9.84 -19.30 -11.48
N PRO A 16 -9.22 -20.15 -10.64
CA PRO A 16 -8.95 -21.55 -10.95
C PRO A 16 -10.20 -22.43 -10.82
N SER A 17 -10.34 -23.35 -11.75
CA SER A 17 -11.21 -24.52 -11.64
C SER A 17 -10.79 -25.38 -10.45
N LEU A 18 -11.61 -25.44 -9.40
CA LEU A 18 -11.61 -26.54 -8.43
C LEU A 18 -13.02 -26.72 -7.87
N CYS A 19 -13.44 -27.97 -7.91
CA CYS A 19 -14.77 -28.50 -7.68
C CYS A 19 -15.40 -28.06 -6.36
N ALA A 20 -16.68 -27.68 -6.42
CA ALA A 20 -17.59 -27.77 -5.30
C ALA A 20 -18.89 -28.39 -5.82
N ASP A 21 -19.04 -29.69 -5.58
CA ASP A 21 -20.32 -30.39 -5.72
C ASP A 21 -21.31 -29.74 -4.75
N GLY A 22 -22.24 -28.99 -5.34
CA GLY A 22 -23.36 -28.40 -4.65
C GLY A 22 -24.37 -29.48 -4.27
N ILE A 23 -24.33 -29.87 -3.00
CA ILE A 23 -25.50 -30.36 -2.28
C ILE A 23 -26.48 -29.19 -2.16
N GLY A 24 -27.66 -29.34 -2.76
CA GLY A 24 -28.72 -28.34 -2.68
C GLY A 24 -30.08 -28.88 -3.14
N LEU A 25 -30.91 -29.21 -2.16
CA LEU A 25 -32.39 -29.18 -2.16
C LEU A 25 -33.16 -29.96 -3.24
N ILE A 26 -33.74 -31.09 -2.82
CA ILE A 26 -35.17 -31.36 -3.05
C ILE A 26 -35.76 -31.84 -1.71
N ASP A 27 -36.47 -30.92 -1.07
CA ASP A 27 -37.37 -31.15 0.05
C ASP A 27 -38.78 -31.07 -0.57
N ASP A 28 -39.47 -32.21 -0.70
CA ASP A 28 -40.93 -32.33 -0.74
C ASP A 28 -41.35 -33.77 -1.07
N ALA A 29 -41.94 -34.45 -0.08
CA ALA A 29 -43.04 -35.42 -0.19
C ALA A 29 -42.97 -36.50 0.89
N LEU A 30 -43.36 -36.15 2.12
CA LEU A 30 -43.93 -37.10 3.06
C LEU A 30 -45.44 -37.14 2.86
N HIS A 31 -45.98 -38.29 2.42
CA HIS A 31 -47.19 -38.93 2.96
C HIS A 31 -47.64 -40.08 2.03
N ASN A 32 -47.43 -41.32 2.45
CA ASN A 32 -48.52 -42.29 2.50
C ASN A 32 -48.09 -43.57 3.23
N ASP A 33 -48.76 -43.80 4.35
CA ASP A 33 -48.76 -45.03 5.12
C ASP A 33 -49.58 -46.15 4.46
N LYS A 34 -49.21 -47.39 4.81
CA LYS A 34 -50.00 -48.63 4.98
C LYS A 34 -49.80 -49.79 3.99
N LYS A 35 -49.69 -50.96 4.67
CA LYS A 35 -50.00 -52.37 4.33
C LYS A 35 -48.89 -53.16 3.65
N ILE A 36 -48.24 -54.09 4.36
CA ILE A 36 -48.64 -55.48 4.76
C ILE A 36 -48.38 -56.50 3.64
N ALA A 37 -47.66 -57.57 4.05
CA ALA A 37 -47.51 -58.92 3.48
C ALA A 37 -46.63 -59.04 2.23
N ASP A 38 -45.49 -59.76 2.23
CA ASP A 38 -45.22 -61.21 2.44
C ASP A 38 -45.18 -61.99 1.10
N ILE A 39 -44.25 -62.96 1.06
CA ILE A 39 -44.03 -64.09 0.12
C ILE A 39 -43.00 -63.93 -1.03
N GLY A 40 -41.99 -64.84 -0.98
CA GLY A 40 -41.32 -65.52 -2.11
C GLY A 40 -39.81 -65.26 -2.21
N GLU A 41 -38.89 -66.15 -1.74
CA GLU A 41 -38.35 -67.35 -2.43
C GLU A 41 -37.96 -67.07 -3.91
N GLU A 42 -36.78 -67.39 -4.47
CA GLU A 42 -35.85 -68.50 -4.26
C GLU A 42 -34.54 -68.28 -5.09
N ASN A 43 -33.38 -68.66 -4.52
CA ASN A 43 -32.32 -69.51 -5.07
C ASN A 43 -31.27 -69.15 -6.18
N LYS A 44 -30.04 -69.66 -5.89
CA LYS A 44 -28.90 -70.18 -6.70
C LYS A 44 -27.69 -69.27 -7.00
N GLU A 45 -26.51 -69.50 -6.39
CA GLU A 45 -25.43 -70.51 -6.68
C GLU A 45 -24.55 -70.12 -7.90
N ALA A 46 -23.23 -70.34 -7.99
CA ALA A 46 -22.16 -70.77 -7.09
C ALA A 46 -20.78 -70.55 -7.78
N SER A 47 -19.73 -70.39 -6.95
CA SER A 47 -18.32 -70.84 -7.03
C SER A 47 -17.48 -70.87 -8.32
N GLN A 48 -16.27 -70.28 -8.18
CA GLN A 48 -15.01 -70.61 -8.88
C GLN A 48 -14.01 -71.20 -7.87
N VAL A 49 -13.34 -72.32 -8.20
CA VAL A 49 -11.97 -72.66 -7.73
C VAL A 49 -11.28 -73.56 -8.77
N GLU A 50 -10.08 -73.14 -9.20
CA GLU A 50 -9.07 -73.95 -9.90
C GLU A 50 -8.25 -74.81 -8.90
N SER A 51 -7.83 -76.01 -9.30
CA SER A 51 -6.41 -76.34 -9.56
C SER A 51 -6.03 -77.83 -9.35
N ALA A 52 -5.24 -78.31 -10.33
CA ALA A 52 -4.09 -79.22 -10.26
C ALA A 52 -4.22 -80.74 -9.97
N SER A 53 -3.96 -81.49 -11.05
CA SER A 53 -2.96 -82.57 -11.24
C SER A 53 -2.82 -83.74 -10.26
N LEU A 54 -2.93 -84.96 -10.80
CA LEU A 54 -2.28 -86.15 -10.26
C LEU A 54 -1.50 -86.90 -11.36
N THR A 55 -0.24 -87.17 -11.07
CA THR A 55 0.76 -87.85 -11.91
C THR A 55 0.90 -89.33 -11.51
N GLN A 56 1.33 -90.14 -12.48
CA GLN A 56 1.66 -91.57 -12.46
C GLN A 56 2.72 -92.02 -11.43
N LEU A 57 2.71 -93.34 -11.09
CA LEU A 57 3.82 -94.30 -10.81
C LEU A 57 3.17 -95.58 -10.23
N ASN A 58 3.21 -96.82 -10.76
CA ASN A 58 4.22 -97.77 -11.28
C ASN A 58 5.12 -98.47 -10.21
N LYS A 59 5.37 -99.78 -10.46
CA LYS A 59 6.15 -100.84 -9.74
C LYS A 59 5.34 -101.74 -8.79
N ASN A 60 5.13 -103.05 -8.97
CA ASN A 60 5.85 -104.21 -9.55
C ASN A 60 6.86 -104.90 -8.59
N VAL A 61 6.88 -106.26 -8.66
CA VAL A 61 7.95 -107.24 -8.26
C VAL A 61 7.83 -107.88 -6.84
N LYS A 62 7.37 -109.16 -6.75
CA LYS A 62 8.12 -110.46 -6.56
C LYS A 62 8.60 -110.68 -5.10
N THR A 63 8.79 -111.87 -4.49
CA THR A 63 8.97 -113.29 -4.88
C THR A 63 9.08 -114.15 -3.59
N ASN A 64 9.11 -115.49 -3.77
CA ASN A 64 9.65 -116.56 -2.90
C ASN A 64 8.67 -117.18 -1.88
N GLY A 65 8.53 -118.51 -1.74
CA GLY A 65 9.22 -119.63 -2.41
C GLY A 65 9.71 -120.67 -1.39
N SER A 66 9.56 -121.96 -1.77
CA SER A 66 10.35 -123.13 -1.30
C SER A 66 9.94 -123.71 0.07
N ASN A 67 10.01 -125.01 0.39
CA ASN A 67 10.55 -126.24 -0.22
C ASN A 67 9.84 -127.44 0.48
N GLY A 68 9.59 -128.58 -0.18
CA GLY A 68 10.50 -129.76 -0.23
C GLY A 68 10.24 -130.72 0.96
N THR A 69 10.22 -132.05 0.89
CA THR A 69 10.89 -133.02 0.02
C THR A 69 10.39 -134.47 0.33
N ASN A 70 10.44 -135.33 -0.69
CA ASN A 70 10.90 -136.74 -0.73
C ASN A 70 10.26 -137.87 0.11
N GLY A 71 10.01 -139.00 -0.57
CA GLY A 71 10.05 -140.34 0.03
C GLY A 71 9.37 -141.44 -0.80
N HIS A 72 10.15 -142.30 -1.45
CA HIS A 72 9.74 -143.38 -2.35
C HIS A 72 9.19 -144.66 -1.67
N ALA A 73 8.27 -145.33 -2.39
CA ALA A 73 7.93 -146.79 -2.43
C ALA A 73 7.00 -147.40 -1.34
N PRO A 74 6.20 -148.46 -1.62
CA PRO A 74 5.59 -148.93 -2.87
C PRO A 74 4.04 -149.12 -2.77
N LYS A 75 3.37 -149.26 -3.94
CA LYS A 75 2.18 -150.13 -4.20
C LYS A 75 0.91 -150.01 -3.32
N SER A 76 -0.18 -149.53 -3.91
CA SER A 76 -1.52 -150.17 -3.84
C SER A 76 -2.45 -149.54 -4.89
N LEU A 77 -3.26 -150.35 -5.57
CA LEU A 77 -4.23 -149.92 -6.60
C LEU A 77 -5.16 -148.79 -6.11
N ALA A 78 -5.40 -148.71 -4.79
CA ALA A 78 -6.24 -147.70 -4.16
C ALA A 78 -5.62 -146.29 -4.15
N THR A 79 -4.30 -146.16 -4.02
CA THR A 79 -3.64 -144.85 -3.92
C THR A 79 -3.61 -144.12 -5.26
N SER A 80 -3.52 -144.87 -6.36
CA SER A 80 -3.55 -144.35 -7.74
C SER A 80 -4.93 -143.85 -8.18
N PHE A 81 -6.01 -144.26 -7.50
CA PHE A 81 -7.37 -143.75 -7.74
C PHE A 81 -7.61 -142.37 -7.11
N ILE A 82 -7.10 -142.15 -5.91
CA ILE A 82 -7.29 -140.90 -5.16
C ILE A 82 -6.55 -139.72 -5.82
N LEU A 83 -5.43 -139.99 -6.49
CA LEU A 83 -4.63 -138.99 -7.21
C LEU A 83 -5.12 -138.72 -8.65
N GLY A 84 -6.21 -139.38 -9.10
CA GLY A 84 -6.83 -139.12 -10.41
C GLY A 84 -6.12 -139.75 -11.61
N GLU A 85 -5.12 -140.61 -11.40
CA GLU A 85 -4.28 -141.20 -12.46
C GLU A 85 -4.87 -142.49 -13.06
N ILE A 86 -5.87 -143.12 -12.42
CA ILE A 86 -6.58 -144.31 -12.94
C ILE A 86 -8.08 -144.00 -13.12
N ASN A 87 -8.59 -144.34 -14.30
CA ASN A 87 -9.99 -144.16 -14.67
C ASN A 87 -10.93 -145.01 -13.80
N SER A 88 -12.00 -144.42 -13.26
CA SER A 88 -12.91 -145.01 -12.25
C SER A 88 -13.47 -146.38 -12.64
N SER A 89 -13.59 -146.66 -13.94
CA SER A 89 -14.07 -147.95 -14.47
C SER A 89 -13.17 -149.14 -14.10
N VAL A 90 -11.85 -148.95 -13.98
CA VAL A 90 -10.91 -150.05 -13.68
C VAL A 90 -10.95 -150.44 -12.20
N LEU A 91 -11.08 -149.46 -11.30
CA LEU A 91 -11.28 -149.74 -9.87
C LEU A 91 -12.66 -150.32 -9.60
N LYS A 92 -13.70 -149.80 -10.27
CA LYS A 92 -15.04 -150.38 -10.22
C LYS A 92 -14.98 -151.86 -10.65
N THR A 93 -14.35 -152.19 -11.77
CA THR A 93 -14.30 -153.59 -12.26
C THR A 93 -13.51 -154.53 -11.32
N SER A 94 -12.44 -154.04 -10.68
CA SER A 94 -11.64 -154.81 -9.72
C SER A 94 -12.37 -155.04 -8.38
N VAL A 95 -13.01 -154.00 -7.83
CA VAL A 95 -13.73 -154.10 -6.54
C VAL A 95 -15.08 -154.82 -6.69
N TYR A 96 -15.79 -154.64 -7.81
CA TYR A 96 -17.05 -155.35 -8.07
C TYR A 96 -16.84 -156.84 -8.39
N SER A 97 -15.64 -157.29 -8.80
CA SER A 97 -15.37 -158.72 -9.05
C SER A 97 -14.86 -159.49 -7.82
N GLN A 98 -14.29 -158.82 -6.82
CA GLN A 98 -13.82 -159.47 -5.59
C GLN A 98 -14.85 -159.47 -4.44
N PHE A 99 -15.90 -158.63 -4.50
CA PHE A 99 -16.95 -158.59 -3.48
C PHE A 99 -18.35 -158.44 -4.11
N PRO A 100 -18.98 -159.55 -4.55
CA PRO A 100 -20.34 -159.53 -5.11
C PRO A 100 -21.43 -159.06 -4.12
N THR A 101 -21.11 -158.89 -2.84
CA THR A 101 -22.02 -158.43 -1.78
C THR A 101 -22.15 -156.91 -1.66
N LEU A 102 -21.40 -156.10 -2.44
CA LEU A 102 -21.44 -154.63 -2.36
C LEU A 102 -22.45 -153.94 -3.31
N THR A 103 -23.23 -154.69 -4.08
CA THR A 103 -24.28 -154.17 -4.98
C THR A 103 -25.67 -154.07 -4.32
N SER A 104 -25.77 -154.29 -3.01
CA SER A 104 -27.03 -154.26 -2.23
C SER A 104 -27.18 -153.02 -1.33
N LEU A 105 -26.55 -151.89 -1.67
CA LEU A 105 -26.68 -150.61 -0.95
C LEU A 105 -26.95 -149.44 -1.93
N GLU A 106 -28.06 -149.47 -2.67
CA GLU A 106 -28.59 -148.31 -3.41
C GLU A 106 -29.08 -147.18 -2.48
N SER A 107 -29.34 -147.47 -1.21
CA SER A 107 -29.67 -146.49 -0.16
C SER A 107 -28.48 -145.64 0.30
N CYS A 108 -27.24 -146.03 -0.01
CA CYS A 108 -26.05 -145.27 0.40
C CYS A 108 -25.74 -144.10 -0.54
N ALA A 109 -26.21 -144.11 -1.79
CA ALA A 109 -25.88 -143.10 -2.80
C ALA A 109 -26.70 -141.81 -2.64
N GLU A 110 -27.99 -141.94 -2.32
CA GLU A 110 -28.88 -140.79 -2.13
C GLU A 110 -28.51 -139.98 -0.88
N ASP A 111 -28.15 -140.65 0.21
CA ASP A 111 -27.66 -140.02 1.44
C ASP A 111 -26.31 -139.33 1.23
N VAL A 112 -25.46 -139.87 0.35
CA VAL A 112 -24.19 -139.21 -0.06
C VAL A 112 -24.45 -137.93 -0.87
N VAL A 113 -25.48 -137.89 -1.73
CA VAL A 113 -25.85 -136.66 -2.47
C VAL A 113 -26.47 -135.60 -1.56
N LYS A 114 -27.32 -136.00 -0.61
CA LYS A 114 -27.87 -135.08 0.42
C LYS A 114 -26.75 -134.52 1.30
N LEU A 115 -25.81 -135.37 1.72
CA LEU A 115 -24.63 -134.93 2.46
C LEU A 115 -23.76 -133.99 1.63
N GLN A 116 -23.56 -134.28 0.34
CA GLN A 116 -22.82 -133.40 -0.57
C GLN A 116 -23.51 -132.04 -0.72
N ASN A 117 -24.84 -132.00 -0.87
CA ASN A 117 -25.63 -130.77 -0.94
C ASN A 117 -25.53 -129.97 0.36
N LEU A 118 -25.68 -130.64 1.51
CA LEU A 118 -25.50 -130.02 2.83
C LEU A 118 -24.09 -129.46 3.01
N ILE A 119 -23.06 -130.17 2.54
CA ILE A 119 -21.67 -129.69 2.56
C ILE A 119 -21.51 -128.46 1.67
N THR A 120 -22.10 -128.44 0.47
CA THR A 120 -22.02 -127.27 -0.44
C THR A 120 -22.79 -126.07 0.08
N GLU A 121 -23.98 -126.27 0.68
CA GLU A 121 -24.76 -125.21 1.30
C GLU A 121 -24.06 -124.66 2.53
N HIS A 122 -23.48 -125.55 3.35
CA HIS A 122 -22.67 -125.15 4.50
C HIS A 122 -21.43 -124.35 4.05
N ASP A 123 -20.76 -124.75 2.97
CA ASP A 123 -19.63 -124.01 2.40
C ASP A 123 -20.07 -122.66 1.79
N ALA A 124 -21.23 -122.60 1.13
CA ALA A 124 -21.81 -121.36 0.62
C ALA A 124 -22.23 -120.40 1.75
N LEU A 125 -22.81 -120.92 2.83
CA LEU A 125 -23.16 -120.15 4.03
C LEU A 125 -21.89 -119.64 4.73
N LYS A 126 -20.87 -120.49 4.88
CA LYS A 126 -19.57 -120.10 5.42
C LYS A 126 -18.93 -118.98 4.59
N LYS A 127 -18.93 -119.09 3.27
CA LYS A 127 -18.45 -118.04 2.35
C LYS A 127 -19.25 -116.75 2.50
N THR A 128 -20.58 -116.85 2.63
CA THR A 128 -21.46 -115.69 2.83
C THR A 128 -21.19 -115.03 4.17
N LEU A 129 -21.04 -115.80 5.24
CA LEU A 129 -20.73 -115.29 6.58
C LEU A 129 -19.37 -114.59 6.61
N LEU A 130 -18.34 -115.18 5.97
CA LEU A 130 -17.03 -114.55 5.82
C LEU A 130 -17.14 -113.23 5.05
N LYS A 131 -17.93 -113.20 3.97
CA LYS A 131 -18.15 -111.98 3.18
C LYS A 131 -18.89 -110.91 3.98
N VAL A 132 -19.93 -111.28 4.72
CA VAL A 132 -20.69 -110.37 5.60
C VAL A 132 -19.79 -109.80 6.69
N ASN A 133 -19.00 -110.64 7.36
CA ASN A 133 -18.03 -110.20 8.36
C ASN A 133 -17.00 -109.22 7.76
N ALA A 134 -16.43 -109.53 6.60
CA ALA A 134 -15.51 -108.63 5.90
C ALA A 134 -16.17 -107.29 5.53
N THR A 135 -17.41 -107.30 5.04
CA THR A 135 -18.14 -106.04 4.75
C THR A 135 -18.43 -105.24 6.00
N MET A 136 -18.75 -105.90 7.12
CA MET A 136 -19.03 -105.25 8.40
C MET A 136 -17.77 -104.59 8.97
N GLU A 137 -16.62 -105.25 8.87
CA GLU A 137 -15.32 -104.65 9.22
C GLU A 137 -15.03 -103.42 8.36
N GLU A 138 -15.30 -103.48 7.05
CA GLU A 138 -15.12 -102.34 6.14
C GLU A 138 -16.08 -101.19 6.45
N TYR A 139 -17.37 -101.47 6.72
CA TYR A 139 -18.33 -100.46 7.15
C TYR A 139 -17.91 -99.79 8.46
N TYR A 140 -17.42 -100.57 9.43
CA TYR A 140 -16.91 -100.04 10.68
C TYR A 140 -15.72 -99.09 10.45
N LYS A 141 -14.78 -99.49 9.58
CA LYS A 141 -13.63 -98.66 9.21
C LYS A 141 -14.04 -97.36 8.53
N ILE A 142 -14.92 -97.43 7.52
CA ILE A 142 -15.46 -96.26 6.82
C ILE A 142 -16.19 -95.35 7.81
N SER A 143 -17.01 -95.91 8.70
CA SER A 143 -17.72 -95.14 9.72
C SER A 143 -16.74 -94.40 10.64
N GLN A 144 -15.67 -95.06 11.09
CA GLN A 144 -14.63 -94.43 11.91
C GLN A 144 -13.89 -93.30 11.15
N GLU A 145 -13.57 -93.51 9.87
CA GLU A 145 -12.97 -92.48 9.02
C GLU A 145 -13.90 -91.27 8.84
N ARG A 146 -15.21 -91.50 8.64
CA ARG A 146 -16.20 -90.41 8.55
C ARG A 146 -16.31 -89.62 9.84
N TYR A 147 -16.27 -90.27 11.00
CA TYR A 147 -16.24 -89.57 12.29
C TYR A 147 -14.97 -88.71 12.43
N LYS A 148 -13.80 -89.25 12.07
CA LYS A 148 -12.52 -88.50 12.10
C LYS A 148 -12.55 -87.30 11.14
N GLU A 149 -13.03 -87.50 9.92
CA GLU A 149 -13.15 -86.45 8.91
C GLU A 149 -14.16 -85.35 9.31
N SER A 150 -15.27 -85.73 9.93
CA SER A 150 -16.25 -84.79 10.48
C SER A 150 -15.66 -83.96 11.62
N ALA A 151 -14.98 -84.60 12.58
CA ALA A 151 -14.32 -83.92 13.68
C ALA A 151 -13.21 -82.97 13.19
N ALA A 152 -12.42 -83.38 12.19
CA ALA A 152 -11.39 -82.53 11.60
C ALA A 152 -11.98 -81.31 10.85
N ARG A 153 -13.12 -81.48 10.16
CA ARG A 153 -13.83 -80.36 9.52
C ARG A 153 -14.41 -79.39 10.54
N GLU A 154 -15.03 -79.90 11.60
CA GLU A 154 -15.57 -79.08 12.69
C GLU A 154 -14.46 -78.24 13.35
N LEU A 155 -13.30 -78.85 13.63
CA LEU A 155 -12.16 -78.14 14.19
C LEU A 155 -11.67 -77.01 13.26
N ARG A 156 -11.56 -77.28 11.95
CA ARG A 156 -11.17 -76.26 10.96
C ARG A 156 -12.16 -75.10 10.90
N TYR A 157 -13.46 -75.39 10.90
CA TYR A 157 -14.47 -74.32 10.93
C TYR A 157 -14.44 -73.53 12.23
N GLN A 158 -14.17 -74.20 13.36
CA GLN A 158 -14.03 -73.54 14.64
C GLN A 158 -12.80 -72.62 14.67
N GLU A 159 -11.66 -73.05 14.10
CA GLU A 159 -10.46 -72.23 13.96
C GLU A 159 -10.68 -71.03 13.02
N GLN A 160 -11.35 -71.24 11.87
CA GLN A 160 -11.71 -70.15 10.96
C GLN A 160 -12.66 -69.15 11.63
N ALA A 161 -13.68 -69.62 12.35
CA ALA A 161 -14.59 -68.75 13.09
C ALA A 161 -13.87 -67.95 14.18
N LYS A 162 -12.91 -68.55 14.89
CA LYS A 162 -12.06 -67.85 15.86
C LYS A 162 -11.20 -66.78 15.18
N SER A 163 -10.52 -67.11 14.09
CA SER A 163 -9.69 -66.15 13.35
C SER A 163 -10.51 -64.97 12.80
N LEU A 164 -11.70 -65.23 12.25
CA LEU A 164 -12.59 -64.17 11.78
C LEU A 164 -13.11 -63.31 12.94
N ASN A 165 -13.46 -63.91 14.08
CA ASN A 165 -13.86 -63.16 15.27
C ASN A 165 -12.73 -62.27 15.80
N GLU A 166 -11.49 -62.75 15.81
CA GLU A 166 -10.31 -61.95 16.19
C GLU A 166 -10.12 -60.76 15.23
N GLN A 167 -10.27 -60.96 13.92
CA GLN A 167 -10.20 -59.87 12.94
C GLN A 167 -11.32 -58.85 13.12
N ILE A 168 -12.55 -59.31 13.38
CA ILE A 168 -13.68 -58.42 13.66
C ILE A 168 -13.40 -57.57 14.91
N GLU A 169 -12.84 -58.18 15.94
CA GLU A 169 -12.52 -57.47 17.18
C GLU A 169 -11.38 -56.46 17.00
N GLN A 170 -10.34 -56.83 16.24
CA GLN A 170 -9.27 -55.89 15.86
C GLN A 170 -9.81 -54.70 15.08
N LEU A 171 -10.63 -54.95 14.06
CA LEU A 171 -11.25 -53.88 13.26
C LEU A 171 -12.19 -53.01 14.09
N ARG A 172 -12.90 -53.58 15.07
CA ARG A 172 -13.72 -52.80 16.00
C ARG A 172 -12.89 -51.88 16.89
N GLN A 173 -11.77 -52.38 17.41
CA GLN A 173 -10.84 -51.60 18.21
C GLN A 173 -10.21 -50.47 17.39
N GLU A 174 -9.76 -50.77 16.18
CA GLU A 174 -9.19 -49.78 15.25
C GLU A 174 -10.22 -48.70 14.89
N ASN A 175 -11.46 -49.10 14.55
CA ASN A 175 -12.54 -48.14 14.28
C ASN A 175 -12.86 -47.26 15.51
N GLN A 176 -12.82 -47.83 16.70
CA GLN A 176 -13.03 -47.06 17.93
C GLN A 176 -11.89 -46.06 18.16
N GLN A 177 -10.63 -46.48 17.97
CA GLN A 177 -9.47 -45.60 18.08
C GLN A 177 -9.52 -44.46 17.07
N LEU A 178 -9.81 -44.75 15.80
CA LEU A 178 -9.95 -43.74 14.75
C LEU A 178 -11.10 -42.77 15.07
N LYS A 179 -12.21 -43.27 15.62
CA LYS A 179 -13.33 -42.42 16.03
C LYS A 179 -12.94 -41.46 17.15
N ASP A 180 -12.18 -41.93 18.13
CA ASP A 180 -11.70 -41.13 19.25
C ASP A 180 -10.64 -40.11 18.78
N GLU A 181 -9.76 -40.48 17.85
CA GLU A 181 -8.79 -39.57 17.21
C GLU A 181 -9.48 -38.48 16.37
N VAL A 182 -10.48 -38.85 15.57
CA VAL A 182 -11.28 -37.88 14.79
C VAL A 182 -12.06 -36.95 15.72
N ALA A 183 -12.61 -37.45 16.84
CA ALA A 183 -13.28 -36.61 17.83
C ALA A 183 -12.29 -35.62 18.48
N SER A 184 -11.11 -36.10 18.88
CA SER A 184 -10.06 -35.28 19.47
C SER A 184 -9.58 -34.18 18.51
N THR A 185 -9.22 -34.55 17.28
CA THR A 185 -8.78 -33.60 16.24
C THR A 185 -9.88 -32.59 15.91
N ARG A 186 -11.15 -33.00 15.84
CA ARG A 186 -12.28 -32.09 15.67
C ARG A 186 -12.37 -31.06 16.79
N THR A 187 -12.23 -31.46 18.05
CA THR A 187 -12.25 -30.52 19.18
C THR A 187 -11.06 -29.56 19.15
N ALA A 188 -9.87 -30.04 18.77
CA ALA A 188 -8.69 -29.20 18.60
C ALA A 188 -8.90 -28.15 17.50
N VAL A 189 -9.43 -28.55 16.33
CA VAL A 189 -9.74 -27.64 15.23
C VAL A 189 -10.78 -26.60 15.66
N GLN A 190 -11.86 -27.00 16.34
CA GLN A 190 -12.86 -26.07 16.84
C GLN A 190 -12.26 -25.04 17.81
N SER A 191 -11.37 -25.46 18.71
CA SER A 191 -10.70 -24.52 19.62
C SER A 191 -9.81 -23.51 18.88
N ILE A 192 -9.13 -23.94 17.81
CA ILE A 192 -8.31 -23.06 16.96
C ILE A 192 -9.21 -22.08 16.17
N GLU A 193 -10.33 -22.56 15.63
CA GLU A 193 -11.32 -21.71 14.95
C GLU A 193 -11.88 -20.64 15.89
N GLU A 194 -12.22 -20.98 17.13
CA GLU A 194 -12.68 -20.01 18.13
C GLU A 194 -11.60 -18.97 18.50
N LEU A 195 -10.35 -19.40 18.64
CA LEU A 195 -9.22 -18.49 18.92
C LEU A 195 -8.97 -17.53 17.76
N THR A 196 -8.89 -18.06 16.54
CA THR A 196 -8.69 -17.23 15.33
C THR A 196 -9.88 -16.29 15.09
N GLN A 197 -11.11 -16.71 15.40
CA GLN A 197 -12.28 -15.85 15.35
C GLN A 197 -12.19 -14.69 16.37
N LYS A 198 -11.74 -14.97 17.60
CA LYS A 198 -11.51 -13.94 18.62
C LYS A 198 -10.41 -12.97 18.20
N GLU A 199 -9.27 -13.46 17.73
CA GLU A 199 -8.16 -12.63 17.25
C GLU A 199 -8.59 -11.74 16.08
N THR A 200 -9.34 -12.28 15.12
CA THR A 200 -9.84 -11.48 13.98
C THR A 200 -10.86 -10.43 14.43
N GLN A 201 -11.68 -10.71 15.44
CA GLN A 201 -12.60 -9.72 16.03
C GLN A 201 -11.86 -8.62 16.78
N GLU A 202 -10.86 -8.96 17.59
CA GLU A 202 -10.00 -8.00 18.30
C GLU A 202 -9.22 -7.12 17.32
N LEU A 203 -8.67 -7.70 16.25
CA LEU A 203 -8.01 -6.95 15.18
C LEU A 203 -8.99 -6.01 14.48
N ARG A 204 -10.22 -6.44 14.19
CA ARG A 204 -11.26 -5.56 13.62
C ARG A 204 -11.61 -4.41 14.56
N GLN A 205 -11.75 -4.68 15.86
CA GLN A 205 -12.05 -3.66 16.85
C GLN A 205 -10.91 -2.64 16.95
N THR A 206 -9.67 -3.09 17.12
CA THR A 206 -8.50 -2.20 17.21
C THR A 206 -8.30 -1.39 15.92
N LEU A 207 -8.59 -1.97 14.76
CA LEU A 207 -8.56 -1.26 13.47
C LEU A 207 -9.66 -0.18 13.42
N SER A 208 -10.88 -0.49 13.86
CA SER A 208 -11.98 0.49 13.96
C SER A 208 -11.67 1.66 14.90
N GLU A 209 -11.06 1.38 16.05
CA GLU A 209 -10.59 2.39 17.00
C GLU A 209 -9.51 3.29 16.38
N LYS A 210 -8.53 2.69 15.70
CA LYS A 210 -7.47 3.44 14.98
C LYS A 210 -8.03 4.29 13.85
N ILE A 211 -8.99 3.79 13.06
CA ILE A 211 -9.67 4.58 12.02
C ILE A 211 -10.38 5.78 12.64
N SER A 212 -11.11 5.57 13.74
CA SER A 212 -11.84 6.64 14.43
C SER A 212 -10.89 7.71 14.98
N LEU A 213 -9.75 7.30 15.53
CA LEU A 213 -8.70 8.23 15.97
C LEU A 213 -8.11 9.03 14.81
N ILE A 214 -7.76 8.37 13.70
CA ILE A 214 -7.25 9.03 12.50
C ILE A 214 -8.26 10.06 11.98
N GLN A 215 -9.55 9.72 11.97
CA GLN A 215 -10.59 10.63 11.52
C GLN A 215 -10.72 11.86 12.43
N ASN A 216 -10.67 11.68 13.76
CA ASN A 216 -10.65 12.80 14.71
C ASN A 216 -9.42 13.70 14.52
N MET A 217 -8.23 13.11 14.34
CA MET A 217 -7.01 13.88 14.09
C MET A 217 -7.08 14.66 12.77
N ARG A 218 -7.66 14.08 11.71
CA ARG A 218 -7.86 14.78 10.43
C ARG A 218 -8.71 16.02 10.58
N VAL A 219 -9.83 15.92 11.30
CA VAL A 219 -10.71 17.07 11.56
C VAL A 219 -10.00 18.16 12.36
N GLU A 220 -9.21 17.80 13.37
CA GLU A 220 -8.47 18.79 14.17
C GLU A 220 -7.36 19.47 13.35
N ILE A 221 -6.65 18.72 12.49
CA ILE A 221 -5.66 19.30 11.56
C ILE A 221 -6.34 20.30 10.62
N GLU A 222 -7.49 19.96 10.05
CA GLU A 222 -8.22 20.87 9.16
C GLU A 222 -8.66 22.13 9.89
N LYS A 223 -9.19 21.99 11.12
CA LYS A 223 -9.59 23.12 11.96
C LYS A 223 -8.41 24.02 12.32
N LEU A 224 -7.28 23.46 12.71
CA LEU A 224 -6.07 24.23 13.01
C LEU A 224 -5.54 24.95 11.77
N SER A 225 -5.54 24.29 10.61
CA SER A 225 -5.17 24.88 9.32
C SER A 225 -6.08 26.08 8.97
N GLN A 226 -7.41 25.91 9.11
CA GLN A 226 -8.37 26.98 8.89
C GLN A 226 -8.16 28.15 9.88
N GLN A 227 -7.84 27.88 11.14
CA GLN A 227 -7.54 28.92 12.14
C GLN A 227 -6.25 29.67 11.80
N GLN A 228 -5.20 28.97 11.38
CA GLN A 228 -3.94 29.60 10.95
C GLN A 228 -4.15 30.49 9.73
N MET A 229 -4.88 30.00 8.71
CA MET A 229 -5.21 30.81 7.54
C MET A 229 -6.01 32.06 7.91
N LYS A 230 -7.04 31.93 8.77
CA LYS A 230 -7.80 33.07 9.29
C LYS A 230 -6.90 34.09 10.01
N LYS A 231 -5.96 33.61 10.83
CA LYS A 231 -5.01 34.49 11.53
C LYS A 231 -4.14 35.27 10.55
N ILE A 232 -3.56 34.59 9.55
CA ILE A 232 -2.72 35.23 8.53
C ILE A 232 -3.51 36.32 7.79
N TYR A 233 -4.74 36.03 7.35
CA TYR A 233 -5.58 37.03 6.69
C TYR A 233 -5.92 38.23 7.59
N ILE A 234 -6.19 38.00 8.87
CA ILE A 234 -6.45 39.09 9.82
C ILE A 234 -5.19 39.96 9.99
N ASP A 235 -4.02 39.35 10.14
CA ASP A 235 -2.75 40.06 10.30
C ASP A 235 -2.41 40.89 9.04
N GLU A 236 -2.63 40.32 7.85
CA GLU A 236 -2.46 41.03 6.57
C GLU A 236 -3.42 42.21 6.43
N ILE A 237 -4.71 42.01 6.74
CA ILE A 237 -5.70 43.09 6.74
C ILE A 237 -5.31 44.20 7.71
N ASN A 238 -4.80 43.86 8.90
CA ASN A 238 -4.36 44.85 9.88
C ASN A 238 -3.13 45.63 9.39
N CYS A 239 -2.16 44.96 8.76
CA CYS A 239 -1.01 45.61 8.14
C CYS A 239 -1.43 46.59 7.03
N LEU A 240 -2.33 46.15 6.14
CA LEU A 240 -2.86 46.99 5.07
C LEU A 240 -3.64 48.20 5.61
N LYS A 241 -4.41 48.03 6.70
CA LYS A 241 -5.11 49.14 7.37
C LYS A 241 -4.12 50.17 7.92
N VAL A 242 -3.07 49.74 8.62
CA VAL A 242 -2.04 50.65 9.14
C VAL A 242 -1.35 51.40 7.99
N ASN A 243 -0.99 50.71 6.92
CA ASN A 243 -0.37 51.33 5.75
C ASN A 243 -1.30 52.36 5.08
N LEU A 244 -2.59 52.04 4.97
CA LEU A 244 -3.59 52.97 4.44
C LEU A 244 -3.69 54.23 5.31
N THR A 245 -3.82 54.09 6.63
CA THR A 245 -3.88 55.23 7.55
C THR A 245 -2.61 56.09 7.48
N CYS A 246 -1.42 55.47 7.45
CA CYS A 246 -0.16 56.18 7.27
C CYS A 246 -0.10 56.95 5.94
N ALA A 247 -0.59 56.36 4.85
CA ALA A 247 -0.64 57.01 3.54
C ALA A 247 -1.64 58.18 3.55
N GLU A 248 -2.82 58.02 4.15
CA GLU A 248 -3.80 59.09 4.34
C GLU A 248 -3.23 60.26 5.13
N GLU A 249 -2.54 60.00 6.24
CA GLU A 249 -1.86 61.04 7.02
C GLU A 249 -0.75 61.76 6.24
N LEU A 250 0.01 61.04 5.42
CA LEU A 250 1.04 61.63 4.55
C LEU A 250 0.41 62.54 3.49
N VAL A 251 -0.64 62.09 2.82
CA VAL A 251 -1.38 62.92 1.86
C VAL A 251 -1.96 64.15 2.56
N GLY A 252 -2.53 63.99 3.77
CA GLY A 252 -3.03 65.10 4.57
C GLY A 252 -1.94 66.09 5.00
N ARG A 253 -0.71 65.65 5.25
CA ARG A 253 0.47 66.53 5.45
C ARG A 253 0.80 67.29 4.17
N MET A 254 0.99 66.58 3.06
CA MET A 254 1.33 67.20 1.77
C MET A 254 0.27 68.22 1.32
N GLN A 255 -1.02 67.95 1.54
CA GLN A 255 -2.09 68.90 1.23
C GLN A 255 -2.00 70.18 2.07
N ARG A 256 -1.67 70.06 3.36
CA ARG A 256 -1.42 71.23 4.23
C ARG A 256 -0.23 72.04 3.75
N ASP A 257 0.88 71.38 3.42
CA ASP A 257 2.09 72.04 2.91
C ASP A 257 1.79 72.77 1.58
N ILE A 258 1.03 72.15 0.67
CA ILE A 258 0.58 72.79 -0.58
C ILE A 258 -0.29 74.01 -0.27
N GLN A 259 -1.18 73.93 0.71
CA GLN A 259 -2.06 75.03 1.08
C GLN A 259 -1.26 76.19 1.68
N GLU A 260 -0.28 75.91 2.54
CA GLU A 260 0.64 76.90 3.11
C GLU A 260 1.49 77.58 2.02
N LEU A 261 2.05 76.80 1.09
CA LEU A 261 2.79 77.34 -0.05
C LEU A 261 1.90 78.24 -0.93
N LYS A 262 0.65 77.85 -1.16
CA LYS A 262 -0.31 78.69 -1.90
C LYS A 262 -0.62 79.99 -1.18
N THR A 263 -0.79 79.97 0.15
CA THR A 263 -1.02 81.20 0.92
C THR A 263 0.20 82.11 0.93
N ASN A 264 1.41 81.54 1.04
CA ASN A 264 2.66 82.29 0.99
C ASN A 264 2.89 82.91 -0.40
N ASP A 265 2.63 82.16 -1.47
CA ASP A 265 2.72 82.67 -2.85
C ASP A 265 1.72 83.80 -3.09
N ALA A 266 0.49 83.69 -2.56
CA ALA A 266 -0.50 84.77 -2.63
C ALA A 266 -0.02 86.05 -1.91
N GLN A 267 0.51 85.92 -0.69
CA GLN A 267 1.07 87.05 0.06
C GLN A 267 2.27 87.69 -0.66
N GLN A 268 3.17 86.88 -1.22
CA GLN A 268 4.30 87.38 -2.00
C GLN A 268 3.85 88.13 -3.26
N ARG A 269 2.82 87.63 -3.97
CA ARG A 269 2.23 88.34 -5.11
C ARG A 269 1.63 89.68 -4.72
N GLU A 270 0.94 89.77 -3.58
CA GLU A 270 0.42 91.03 -3.05
C GLU A 270 1.54 92.02 -2.73
N GLN A 271 2.64 91.56 -2.12
CA GLN A 271 3.81 92.39 -1.84
C GLN A 271 4.48 92.91 -3.12
N ILE A 272 4.63 92.05 -4.14
CA ILE A 272 5.17 92.45 -5.45
C ILE A 272 4.26 93.52 -6.09
N ALA A 273 2.95 93.33 -6.07
CA ALA A 273 2.00 94.29 -6.62
C ALA A 273 2.07 95.66 -5.92
N TYR A 274 2.20 95.65 -4.58
CA TYR A 274 2.40 96.87 -3.80
C TYR A 274 3.71 97.59 -4.19
N LEU A 275 4.83 96.88 -4.26
CA LEU A 275 6.13 97.46 -4.63
C LEU A 275 6.16 97.97 -6.08
N GLN A 276 5.50 97.27 -7.01
CA GLN A 276 5.33 97.74 -8.39
C GLN A 276 4.57 99.07 -8.43
N THR A 277 3.44 99.15 -7.73
CA THR A 277 2.65 100.37 -7.62
C THR A 277 3.47 101.53 -7.02
N GLN A 278 4.27 101.25 -5.99
CA GLN A 278 5.17 102.24 -5.39
C GLN A 278 6.24 102.74 -6.38
N ASN A 279 6.88 101.84 -7.14
CA ASN A 279 7.84 102.22 -8.18
C ASN A 279 7.19 103.06 -9.28
N ASP A 280 5.95 102.73 -9.68
CA ASP A 280 5.21 103.50 -10.69
C ASP A 280 4.88 104.93 -10.22
N ILE A 281 4.60 105.10 -8.93
CA ILE A 281 4.42 106.44 -8.33
C ILE A 281 5.72 107.21 -8.36
N TYR A 282 6.83 106.65 -7.85
CA TYR A 282 8.13 107.33 -7.87
C TYR A 282 8.61 107.67 -9.27
N ARG A 283 8.34 106.79 -10.25
CA ARG A 283 8.66 107.06 -11.64
C ARG A 283 7.88 108.26 -12.17
N ARG A 284 6.56 108.34 -11.91
CA ARG A 284 5.73 109.50 -12.28
C ARG A 284 6.18 110.78 -11.60
N ASP A 285 6.48 110.71 -10.29
CA ASP A 285 6.96 111.86 -9.52
C ASP A 285 8.31 112.37 -10.07
N PHE A 286 9.22 111.44 -10.41
CA PHE A 286 10.51 111.78 -11.01
C PHE A 286 10.36 112.40 -12.42
N GLU A 287 9.48 111.84 -13.25
CA GLU A 287 9.19 112.37 -14.59
C GLU A 287 8.57 113.78 -14.50
N MET A 288 7.68 114.02 -13.54
CA MET A 288 7.09 115.33 -13.26
C MET A 288 8.14 116.35 -12.79
N GLU A 289 8.95 115.99 -11.79
CA GLU A 289 10.06 116.83 -11.31
C GLU A 289 11.07 117.13 -12.42
N ARG A 290 11.37 116.15 -13.28
CA ARG A 290 12.25 116.35 -14.44
C ARG A 290 11.65 117.36 -15.43
N ALA A 291 10.37 117.23 -15.76
CA ALA A 291 9.67 118.17 -16.64
C ALA A 291 9.64 119.59 -16.05
N ASP A 292 9.39 119.72 -14.75
CA ASP A 292 9.41 121.00 -14.04
C ASP A 292 10.83 121.62 -14.03
N ARG A 293 11.88 120.80 -13.83
CA ARG A 293 13.27 121.28 -13.94
C ARG A 293 13.66 121.72 -15.34
N GLU A 294 13.21 120.99 -16.37
CA GLU A 294 13.44 121.36 -17.77
C GLU A 294 12.76 122.67 -18.11
N LYS A 295 11.50 122.86 -17.65
CA LYS A 295 10.78 124.13 -17.76
C LYS A 295 11.52 125.27 -17.05
N ASN A 296 11.93 125.08 -15.79
CA ASN A 296 12.68 126.08 -15.03
C ASN A 296 14.03 126.41 -15.68
N ALA A 297 14.71 125.43 -16.27
CA ALA A 297 15.95 125.64 -17.01
C ALA A 297 15.70 126.46 -18.28
N GLY A 298 14.62 126.18 -19.02
CA GLY A 298 14.18 126.97 -20.17
C GLY A 298 13.80 128.40 -19.80
N GLU A 299 13.04 128.60 -18.73
CA GLU A 299 12.72 129.93 -18.18
C GLU A 299 13.98 130.69 -17.76
N LYS A 300 14.95 130.01 -17.13
CA LYS A 300 16.26 130.59 -16.79
C LYS A 300 17.04 131.02 -18.02
N GLU A 301 17.07 130.21 -19.08
CA GLU A 301 17.73 130.56 -20.33
C GLU A 301 17.05 131.77 -20.99
N GLN A 302 15.72 131.82 -20.97
CA GLN A 302 14.93 132.96 -21.41
C GLN A 302 15.30 134.24 -20.63
N TYR A 303 15.34 134.17 -19.29
CA TYR A 303 15.74 135.31 -18.46
C TYR A 303 17.17 135.78 -18.75
N LEU A 304 18.10 134.86 -19.05
CA LEU A 304 19.46 135.22 -19.45
C LEU A 304 19.52 135.87 -20.83
N MET A 305 18.71 135.42 -21.79
CA MET A 305 18.57 136.07 -23.09
C MET A 305 18.02 137.49 -22.94
N ASP A 306 16.94 137.66 -22.19
CA ASP A 306 16.32 138.95 -21.91
C ASP A 306 17.31 139.89 -21.21
N LEU A 307 18.10 139.38 -20.25
CA LEU A 307 19.16 140.14 -19.59
C LEU A 307 20.24 140.60 -20.58
N ARG A 308 20.68 139.75 -21.50
CA ARG A 308 21.64 140.13 -22.55
C ARG A 308 21.05 141.15 -23.52
N ASP A 309 19.78 141.04 -23.87
CA ASP A 309 19.08 142.03 -24.70
C ASP A 309 18.97 143.39 -24.00
N LEU A 310 18.59 143.38 -22.72
CA LEU A 310 18.56 144.58 -21.87
C LEU A 310 19.95 145.19 -21.72
N GLN A 311 20.98 144.39 -21.47
CA GLN A 311 22.37 144.85 -21.42
C GLN A 311 22.80 145.46 -22.75
N ARG A 312 22.49 144.84 -23.90
CA ARG A 312 22.76 145.42 -25.23
C ARG A 312 22.03 146.75 -25.44
N ARG A 313 20.76 146.86 -25.02
CA ARG A 313 20.00 148.13 -25.10
C ARG A 313 20.60 149.20 -24.19
N ASN A 314 20.96 148.86 -22.95
CA ASN A 314 21.63 149.77 -22.02
C ASN A 314 22.99 150.22 -22.56
N GLN A 315 23.78 149.29 -23.10
CA GLN A 315 25.05 149.60 -23.75
C GLN A 315 24.83 150.57 -24.91
N LYS A 316 23.82 150.34 -25.76
CA LYS A 316 23.44 151.25 -26.84
C LYS A 316 23.00 152.62 -26.34
N LEU A 317 22.22 152.69 -25.25
CA LEU A 317 21.82 153.96 -24.64
C LEU A 317 23.01 154.69 -24.02
N ILE A 318 23.97 153.97 -23.41
CA ILE A 318 25.23 154.54 -22.92
C ILE A 318 26.06 155.04 -24.10
N GLU A 319 26.11 154.30 -25.20
CA GLU A 319 26.77 154.71 -26.44
C GLU A 319 26.09 155.94 -27.05
N ASP A 320 24.76 155.99 -27.12
CA ASP A 320 23.97 157.13 -27.60
C ASP A 320 24.16 158.36 -26.68
N MET A 321 24.16 158.17 -25.36
CA MET A 321 24.50 159.20 -24.37
C MET A 321 25.96 159.65 -24.53
N ALA A 322 26.90 158.73 -24.75
CA ALA A 322 28.29 159.04 -25.02
C ALA A 322 28.47 159.74 -26.39
N GLN A 323 27.64 159.44 -27.38
CA GLN A 323 27.57 160.12 -28.68
C GLN A 323 26.98 161.53 -28.53
N MET A 324 25.99 161.70 -27.63
CA MET A 324 25.49 163.00 -27.21
C MET A 324 26.53 163.81 -26.43
N HIS A 325 27.31 163.15 -25.56
CA HIS A 325 28.49 163.73 -24.90
C HIS A 325 29.67 163.96 -25.86
N LYS A 326 29.71 163.29 -27.02
CA LYS A 326 30.70 163.52 -28.09
C LYS A 326 30.40 164.78 -28.91
N ASN A 327 29.15 165.24 -28.90
CA ASN A 327 28.74 166.54 -29.46
C ASN A 327 28.78 167.70 -28.43
N ASN A 328 29.19 167.45 -27.19
CA ASN A 328 29.45 168.49 -26.19
C ASN A 328 30.45 167.98 -25.14
N SER A 329 31.73 168.27 -25.37
CA SER A 329 32.85 168.14 -24.42
C SER A 329 32.77 169.25 -23.34
N PRO A 330 33.44 169.22 -22.15
CA PRO A 330 34.49 168.30 -21.66
C PRO A 330 34.41 167.87 -20.14
N SER A 331 35.27 166.89 -19.77
CA SER A 331 36.19 166.89 -18.58
C SER A 331 35.78 166.49 -17.13
N VAL A 332 36.76 165.83 -16.46
CA VAL A 332 37.00 165.53 -15.02
C VAL A 332 36.22 164.32 -14.43
N GLY A 333 36.74 163.36 -13.65
CA GLY A 333 38.02 163.12 -12.96
C GLY A 333 37.76 162.62 -11.52
N LEU A 334 38.59 161.67 -11.02
CA LEU A 334 38.79 161.23 -9.61
C LEU A 334 37.61 160.46 -8.94
N SER A 335 37.74 159.57 -7.94
CA SER A 335 38.75 158.77 -7.23
C SER A 335 38.02 157.94 -6.15
N SER A 336 38.70 156.97 -5.51
CA SER A 336 38.46 156.41 -4.14
C SER A 336 37.58 155.14 -4.04
N ALA A 337 38.15 153.98 -3.67
CA ALA A 337 38.28 153.42 -2.30
C ALA A 337 36.93 152.83 -1.79
N SER A 338 36.78 151.68 -1.13
CA SER A 338 37.61 150.87 -0.23
C SER A 338 36.73 149.69 0.29
N THR A 339 37.36 148.65 0.89
CA THR A 339 36.86 147.79 2.01
C THR A 339 35.65 146.85 1.75
N SER A 340 35.48 145.64 2.30
CA SER A 340 36.21 144.82 3.28
C SER A 340 35.45 143.50 3.56
N LEU A 341 36.20 142.42 3.84
CA LEU A 341 36.01 141.41 4.92
C LEU A 341 34.85 140.37 4.91
N GLY A 342 35.25 139.13 5.24
CA GLY A 342 34.43 138.02 5.79
C GLY A 342 34.67 136.67 5.06
N SER A 343 35.65 135.81 5.38
CA SER A 343 35.79 134.95 6.59
C SER A 343 34.56 134.06 6.80
N SER A 344 34.55 132.73 6.96
CA SER A 344 35.48 131.60 7.09
C SER A 344 34.57 130.35 6.88
N SER A 345 34.97 129.13 6.53
CA SER A 345 35.71 128.19 7.36
C SER A 345 35.56 126.79 6.75
N SER A 346 36.69 126.10 6.71
CA SER A 346 36.90 124.68 7.04
C SER A 346 36.31 123.56 6.17
N ASN A 347 37.30 122.76 5.73
CA ASN A 347 37.34 121.31 5.56
C ASN A 347 36.99 120.78 4.18
N SER A 348 37.73 119.83 3.59
CA SER A 348 39.05 119.26 3.83
C SER A 348 39.15 118.15 2.78
N LEU A 349 40.16 118.21 1.90
CA LEU A 349 40.82 117.09 1.20
C LEU A 349 39.93 116.20 0.29
N ARG A 350 40.16 116.21 -1.03
CA ARG A 350 41.10 115.32 -1.76
C ARG A 350 40.79 113.83 -1.58
N ASP A 351 40.94 112.92 -2.52
CA ASP A 351 41.28 112.85 -3.95
C ASP A 351 41.29 111.32 -4.22
N ASN A 352 41.19 110.91 -5.48
CA ASN A 352 41.69 109.62 -6.00
C ASN A 352 40.99 108.26 -5.69
N GLN A 353 40.55 107.67 -6.81
CA GLN A 353 40.98 106.36 -7.35
C GLN A 353 40.53 105.03 -6.72
N ARG A 354 39.72 104.35 -7.54
CA ARG A 354 39.85 102.95 -8.05
C ARG A 354 39.48 101.75 -7.16
N PRO A 355 39.08 100.63 -7.83
CA PRO A 355 38.51 99.45 -7.22
C PRO A 355 39.60 98.48 -6.76
N VAL A 356 39.41 97.88 -5.60
CA VAL A 356 40.25 96.78 -5.11
C VAL A 356 39.33 95.69 -4.57
N LEU A 357 39.38 94.56 -5.27
CA LEU A 357 39.05 93.23 -4.78
C LEU A 357 39.86 92.99 -3.51
N ASP A 358 39.21 92.57 -2.42
CA ASP A 358 39.93 91.94 -1.32
C ASP A 358 39.40 90.52 -1.09
N PRO A 359 40.27 89.50 -1.28
CA PRO A 359 40.05 88.12 -0.89
C PRO A 359 40.85 87.83 0.38
N THR A 360 40.21 87.75 1.55
CA THR A 360 40.78 87.09 2.75
C THR A 360 39.60 86.75 3.65
N GLY A 361 39.22 85.48 3.83
CA GLY A 361 40.03 84.52 4.57
C GLY A 361 39.43 84.37 5.97
N ALA A 362 38.28 83.72 6.07
CA ALA A 362 37.76 83.16 7.31
C ALA A 362 37.63 81.64 7.10
N ALA A 363 38.60 80.93 7.65
CA ALA A 363 38.59 79.49 7.77
C ALA A 363 37.37 79.05 8.59
N ALA A 364 36.53 78.19 8.02
CA ALA A 364 35.58 77.38 8.78
C ALA A 364 35.35 76.05 8.05
N GLN A 365 35.91 75.00 8.64
CA GLN A 365 35.53 73.60 8.51
C GLN A 365 35.56 73.01 7.09
N THR A 366 36.69 72.36 6.79
CA THR A 366 36.61 71.11 6.04
C THR A 366 35.59 70.22 6.76
N SER A 367 34.45 69.99 6.12
CA SER A 367 33.49 68.99 6.55
C SER A 367 34.23 67.66 6.60
N SER A 368 34.59 67.25 7.82
CA SER A 368 35.02 65.89 8.11
C SER A 368 33.91 64.96 7.62
N TYR A 369 34.11 64.33 6.46
CA TYR A 369 33.24 63.28 5.95
C TYR A 369 33.30 62.09 6.92
N ASN A 370 32.56 62.18 8.01
CA ASN A 370 32.44 61.13 9.02
C ASN A 370 31.53 60.05 8.45
N LEU A 371 32.13 59.08 7.77
CA LEU A 371 31.45 57.92 7.23
C LEU A 371 31.04 57.01 8.40
N ARG A 372 29.74 56.69 8.54
CA ARG A 372 29.23 55.89 9.67
C ARG A 372 28.79 54.49 9.23
N CYS A 373 29.05 53.51 10.09
CA CYS A 373 28.54 52.15 9.94
C CYS A 373 27.02 52.12 10.18
N PRO A 374 26.19 51.62 9.24
CA PRO A 374 24.75 51.56 9.41
C PRO A 374 24.30 50.55 10.48
N ILE A 375 25.17 49.60 10.86
CA ILE A 375 24.86 48.54 11.83
C ILE A 375 25.11 49.01 13.25
N CYS A 376 26.28 49.61 13.53
CA CYS A 376 26.68 49.99 14.89
C CYS A 376 26.92 51.50 15.09
N SER A 377 26.66 52.33 14.08
CA SER A 377 26.77 53.80 14.12
C SER A 377 28.16 54.40 14.43
N LYS A 378 29.23 53.60 14.42
CA LYS A 378 30.62 54.08 14.61
C LYS A 378 31.07 54.91 13.39
N SER A 379 31.78 56.01 13.64
CA SER A 379 32.29 56.92 12.60
C SER A 379 33.74 56.61 12.24
N PHE A 380 34.06 56.73 10.95
CA PHE A 380 35.37 56.43 10.39
C PHE A 380 35.84 57.55 9.47
N ASN A 381 37.15 57.78 9.45
CA ASN A 381 37.79 58.85 8.70
C ASN A 381 38.22 58.43 7.28
N SER A 382 38.07 57.15 6.92
CA SER A 382 38.31 56.66 5.56
C SER A 382 37.28 55.59 5.15
N LEU A 383 36.97 55.54 3.85
CA LEU A 383 36.04 54.57 3.27
C LEU A 383 36.55 53.13 3.42
N SER A 384 37.87 52.91 3.28
CA SER A 384 38.47 51.58 3.38
C SER A 384 38.31 50.97 4.78
N VAL A 385 38.44 51.79 5.83
CA VAL A 385 38.27 51.34 7.21
C VAL A 385 36.80 51.09 7.53
N LEU A 386 35.88 51.94 7.03
CA LEU A 386 34.44 51.68 7.16
C LEU A 386 34.05 50.36 6.47
N GLN A 387 34.55 50.11 5.26
CA GLN A 387 34.20 48.91 4.49
C GLN A 387 34.65 47.62 5.18
N SER A 388 35.89 47.60 5.71
CA SER A 388 36.38 46.47 6.52
C SER A 388 35.50 46.25 7.74
N HIS A 389 35.17 47.34 8.45
CA HIS A 389 34.37 47.26 9.67
C HIS A 389 32.91 46.83 9.41
N VAL A 390 32.28 47.25 8.31
CA VAL A 390 30.92 46.83 7.95
C VAL A 390 30.86 45.32 7.69
N ASN A 391 31.88 44.75 7.03
CA ASN A 391 31.96 43.30 6.85
C ASN A 391 32.11 42.57 8.20
N ASP A 392 33.02 43.04 9.07
CA ASP A 392 33.18 42.45 10.40
C ASP A 392 31.91 42.59 11.28
N CYS A 393 31.16 43.69 11.12
CA CYS A 393 29.91 43.93 11.85
C CYS A 393 28.74 43.09 11.33
N LEU A 394 28.73 42.71 10.06
CA LEU A 394 27.74 41.80 9.49
C LEU A 394 27.94 40.36 9.99
N ASP A 395 29.19 39.94 10.23
CA ASP A 395 29.49 38.58 10.68
C ASP A 395 29.26 38.36 12.19
N GLN A 396 29.12 39.43 12.98
CA GLN A 396 28.91 39.37 14.44
C GLN A 396 27.44 39.54 14.89
N HIS A 397 26.51 39.77 13.96
CA HIS A 397 25.08 39.92 14.20
C HIS A 397 24.28 38.90 13.40
#